data_AF-A0A951ZAW4-F1
#
_entry.id   AF-A0A951ZAW4-F1
#
_cell.length_a   1.000
_cell.length_b   1.000
_cell.length_c   1.000
_cell.angle_alpha   90.00
_cell.angle_beta   90.00
_cell.angle_gamma   90.00
#
_symmetry.space_group_name_H-M   'P 1'
#
loop_
_entity.id
_entity.type
_entity.pdbx_description
1 polymer ?
#
loop_
_entity_poly.entity_id
_entity_poly.type
_entity_poly.pdbx_seq_one_letter_code
_entity_poly.pdbx_strand_id
1 'polypeptide(L)'
;MIRQYIGSLLTVGSANHLNENPFAPEYIDTVKYRTFRSLVMTTSPARFDLKLDSDEKKIVARAAALMGTTMAGFVRAAAKEKAQALLERETRVVLSERDFARFAAAVSGPFEPNPALSQALKEARRKVRRA
;
A
#
# COMPACT_ATOMS: atom_id res chain seq x y z
N MET A 1 30.49 -28.17 -23.16
CA MET A 1 29.82 -28.35 -24.48
C MET A 1 28.70 -29.34 -24.31
N ILE A 2 27.47 -29.01 -24.71
CA ILE A 2 26.46 -29.88 -25.35
C ILE A 2 25.22 -29.01 -25.63
N ARG A 3 24.74 -29.09 -26.88
CA ARG A 3 23.57 -28.41 -27.49
C ARG A 3 22.25 -29.06 -27.04
N GLN A 4 21.13 -28.36 -27.26
CA GLN A 4 19.85 -28.77 -27.94
C GLN A 4 18.78 -27.70 -27.60
N TYR A 5 18.23 -26.87 -28.52
CA TYR A 5 17.15 -27.12 -29.51
C TYR A 5 15.93 -27.85 -28.87
N ILE A 6 14.67 -27.45 -28.98
CA ILE A 6 13.80 -27.36 -30.17
C ILE A 6 12.51 -26.61 -29.78
N GLY A 7 12.00 -25.74 -30.67
CA GLY A 7 10.64 -25.19 -30.59
C GLY A 7 9.61 -26.07 -31.31
N SER A 8 8.34 -25.92 -30.97
CA SER A 8 7.23 -26.43 -31.78
C SER A 8 5.97 -25.59 -31.56
N LEU A 9 5.40 -25.19 -32.69
CA LEU A 9 4.26 -24.30 -32.90
C LEU A 9 2.90 -25.04 -32.84
N LEU A 10 1.87 -24.25 -32.56
CA LEU A 10 0.48 -24.31 -33.06
C LEU A 10 -0.46 -25.46 -32.61
N THR A 11 -1.60 -25.08 -32.03
CA THR A 11 -2.93 -25.50 -32.51
C THR A 11 -3.96 -24.44 -32.11
N VAL A 12 -4.74 -23.99 -33.09
CA VAL A 12 -5.85 -23.04 -32.96
C VAL A 12 -7.12 -23.85 -32.64
N GLY A 13 -7.89 -23.46 -31.63
CA GLY A 13 -9.14 -24.11 -31.25
C GLY A 13 -10.11 -23.12 -30.60
N SER A 14 -11.10 -22.70 -31.39
CA SER A 14 -12.23 -21.86 -31.02
C SER A 14 -13.22 -22.62 -30.10
N ALA A 15 -13.72 -21.98 -29.03
CA ALA A 15 -15.13 -21.99 -28.60
C ALA A 15 -15.30 -21.42 -27.17
N ASN A 16 -16.08 -20.34 -27.05
CA ASN A 16 -16.86 -20.01 -25.86
C ASN A 16 -17.67 -21.24 -25.40
N HIS A 17 -17.65 -21.59 -24.11
CA HIS A 17 -18.85 -21.77 -23.27
C HIS A 17 -18.50 -22.28 -21.85
N LEU A 18 -19.16 -21.69 -20.85
CA LEU A 18 -19.47 -22.19 -19.51
C LEU A 18 -18.29 -22.48 -18.55
N ASN A 19 -17.99 -21.47 -17.74
CA ASN A 19 -17.25 -21.62 -16.49
C ASN A 19 -18.15 -22.24 -15.41
N GLU A 20 -18.25 -23.56 -15.38
CA GLU A 20 -18.62 -24.30 -14.17
C GLU A 20 -17.37 -25.02 -13.68
N ASN A 21 -16.80 -24.57 -12.56
CA ASN A 21 -15.70 -25.26 -11.92
C ASN A 21 -16.27 -26.16 -10.80
N PRO A 22 -16.24 -27.50 -10.95
CA PRO A 22 -16.83 -28.46 -10.02
C PRO A 22 -15.92 -28.81 -8.83
N PHE A 23 -14.85 -28.04 -8.58
CA PHE A 23 -13.95 -28.28 -7.46
C PHE A 23 -14.13 -27.24 -6.36
N ALA A 24 -15.15 -27.44 -5.52
CA ALA A 24 -15.15 -26.90 -4.17
C ALA A 24 -14.65 -27.98 -3.21
N PRO A 25 -13.37 -27.98 -2.78
CA PRO A 25 -12.98 -28.77 -1.64
C PRO A 25 -13.41 -28.06 -0.36
N GLU A 26 -14.14 -28.80 0.47
CA GLU A 26 -14.46 -28.49 1.85
C GLU A 26 -13.25 -27.90 2.58
N TYR A 27 -13.38 -26.68 3.10
CA TYR A 27 -12.38 -26.10 3.98
C TYR A 27 -12.69 -26.52 5.41
N ILE A 28 -12.15 -27.66 5.81
CA ILE A 28 -11.92 -27.99 7.21
C ILE A 28 -10.42 -28.16 7.36
N ASP A 29 -9.75 -27.22 8.03
CA ASP A 29 -8.92 -27.63 9.16
C ASP A 29 -8.43 -26.47 10.04
N THR A 30 -8.50 -26.75 11.33
CA THR A 30 -8.08 -25.94 12.47
C THR A 30 -6.63 -26.27 12.84
N VAL A 31 -5.61 -25.60 12.29
CA VAL A 31 -4.31 -25.50 12.98
C VAL A 31 -3.55 -24.22 12.58
N LYS A 32 -3.06 -23.52 13.62
CA LYS A 32 -2.13 -22.38 13.62
C LYS A 32 -1.02 -22.45 12.55
N TYR A 33 -1.15 -21.68 11.47
CA TYR A 33 0.00 -21.12 10.77
C TYR A 33 -0.23 -19.63 10.54
N ARG A 34 0.45 -18.81 11.35
CA ARG A 34 0.64 -17.38 11.14
C ARG A 34 1.60 -17.19 9.96
N THR A 35 1.12 -17.55 8.77
CA THR A 35 1.81 -17.35 7.50
C THR A 35 1.15 -16.15 6.86
N PHE A 36 1.94 -15.14 6.48
CA PHE A 36 1.50 -13.97 5.73
C PHE A 36 0.83 -14.43 4.44
N ARG A 37 -0.48 -14.68 4.52
CA ARG A 37 -1.35 -14.88 3.37
C ARG A 37 -1.23 -13.59 2.57
N SER A 38 -0.69 -13.71 1.36
CA SER A 38 -0.82 -12.70 0.32
C SER A 38 -2.27 -12.21 0.36
N LEU A 39 -2.45 -11.02 0.92
CA LEU A 39 -3.73 -10.35 0.95
C LEU A 39 -3.93 -9.92 -0.50
N VAL A 40 -4.50 -10.82 -1.31
CA VAL A 40 -5.12 -10.41 -2.56
C VAL A 40 -6.25 -9.50 -2.10
N MET A 41 -5.96 -8.21 -1.94
CA MET A 41 -6.95 -7.18 -1.70
C MET A 41 -7.87 -7.24 -2.90
N THR A 42 -9.03 -7.86 -2.72
CA THR A 42 -10.12 -7.79 -3.67
C THR A 42 -10.44 -6.30 -3.84
N THR A 43 -9.94 -5.71 -4.92
CA THR A 43 -10.13 -4.28 -5.19
C THR A 43 -11.52 -4.13 -5.78
N SER A 44 -12.51 -4.10 -4.91
CA SER A 44 -13.88 -3.75 -5.30
C SER A 44 -13.88 -2.27 -5.73
N PRO A 45 -14.32 -1.94 -6.95
CA PRO A 45 -14.36 -0.56 -7.39
C PRO A 45 -15.35 0.25 -6.54
N ALA A 46 -14.85 1.30 -5.89
CA ALA A 46 -15.66 2.28 -5.18
C ALA A 46 -15.94 3.50 -6.07
N ARG A 47 -17.14 4.07 -5.98
CA ARG A 47 -17.51 5.30 -6.69
C ARG A 47 -17.10 6.52 -5.90
N PHE A 48 -16.62 7.54 -6.62
CA PHE A 48 -16.28 8.85 -6.07
C PHE A 48 -17.12 9.88 -6.83
N ASP A 49 -18.18 10.36 -6.19
CA ASP A 49 -19.12 11.32 -6.76
C ASP A 49 -18.79 12.74 -6.26
N LEU A 50 -18.71 13.71 -7.18
CA LEU A 50 -18.37 15.10 -6.89
C LEU A 50 -19.35 16.02 -7.64
N LYS A 51 -19.88 17.02 -6.93
CA LYS A 51 -20.61 18.13 -7.54
C LYS A 51 -19.64 19.27 -7.76
N LEU A 52 -19.66 19.82 -8.97
CA LEU A 52 -18.87 20.98 -9.37
C LEU A 52 -19.81 22.07 -9.83
N ASP A 53 -19.51 23.31 -9.50
CA ASP A 53 -20.16 24.44 -10.14
C ASP A 53 -19.71 24.59 -11.61
N SER A 54 -20.32 25.54 -12.31
CA SER A 54 -20.06 25.71 -13.75
C SER A 54 -18.64 26.16 -14.06
N ASP A 55 -17.99 26.90 -13.18
CA ASP A 55 -16.66 27.46 -13.41
C ASP A 55 -15.58 26.44 -13.03
N GLU A 56 -15.74 25.74 -11.90
CA GLU A 56 -14.92 24.58 -11.54
C GLU A 56 -14.92 23.53 -12.66
N LYS A 57 -16.11 23.22 -13.21
CA LYS A 57 -16.24 22.28 -14.33
C LYS A 57 -15.44 22.73 -15.55
N LYS A 58 -15.48 24.02 -15.91
CA LYS A 58 -14.72 24.55 -17.06
C LYS A 58 -13.21 24.43 -16.84
N ILE A 59 -12.74 24.76 -15.64
CA ILE A 59 -11.31 24.67 -15.28
C ILE A 59 -10.83 23.22 -15.37
N VAL A 60 -11.57 22.29 -14.75
CA VAL A 60 -11.24 20.86 -14.77
C VAL A 60 -11.28 20.30 -16.20
N ALA A 61 -12.28 20.69 -17.00
CA ALA A 61 -12.38 20.26 -18.39
C ALA A 61 -11.18 20.73 -19.24
N ARG A 62 -10.78 22.00 -19.08
CA ARG A 62 -9.61 22.55 -19.77
C ARG A 62 -8.32 21.85 -19.33
N ALA A 63 -8.13 21.64 -18.04
CA ALA A 63 -6.95 20.96 -17.50
C ALA A 63 -6.86 19.50 -17.98
N ALA A 64 -7.98 18.79 -17.99
CA ALA A 64 -8.05 17.42 -18.51
C ALA A 64 -7.70 17.37 -20.01
N ALA A 65 -8.20 18.32 -20.80
CA ALA A 65 -7.87 18.42 -22.22
C ALA A 65 -6.37 18.67 -22.45
N LEU A 66 -5.75 19.56 -21.66
CA LEU A 66 -4.30 19.83 -21.73
C LEU A 66 -3.46 18.60 -21.35
N MET A 67 -3.93 17.80 -20.39
CA MET A 67 -3.29 16.55 -19.98
C MET A 67 -3.59 15.37 -20.93
N GLY A 68 -4.49 15.56 -21.91
CA GLY A 68 -4.89 14.50 -22.84
C GLY A 68 -5.70 13.37 -22.18
N THR A 69 -6.49 13.68 -21.16
CA THR A 69 -7.28 12.70 -20.40
C THR A 69 -8.73 13.13 -20.21
N THR A 70 -9.56 12.24 -19.68
CA THR A 70 -10.94 12.57 -19.30
C THR A 70 -10.96 13.41 -18.02
N MET A 71 -12.03 14.18 -17.79
CA MET A 71 -12.19 14.93 -16.53
C MET A 71 -12.07 14.04 -15.30
N ALA A 72 -12.70 12.86 -15.31
CA ALA A 72 -12.60 11.90 -14.21
C ALA A 72 -11.17 11.35 -14.05
N GLY A 73 -10.47 11.10 -15.15
CA GLY A 73 -9.07 10.71 -15.15
C GLY A 73 -8.17 11.77 -14.52
N PHE A 74 -8.35 13.03 -14.93
CA PHE A 74 -7.65 14.18 -14.36
C PHE A 74 -7.92 14.33 -12.86
N VAL A 75 -9.18 14.34 -12.44
CA VAL A 75 -9.55 14.48 -11.02
C VAL A 75 -8.98 13.34 -10.18
N ARG A 76 -9.04 12.09 -10.70
CA ARG A 76 -8.44 10.93 -10.03
C ARG A 76 -6.93 11.10 -9.84
N ALA A 77 -6.22 11.51 -10.89
CA ALA A 77 -4.77 11.71 -10.84
C ALA A 77 -4.40 12.82 -9.85
N ALA A 78 -5.03 13.99 -9.98
CA ALA A 78 -4.79 15.14 -9.11
C ALA A 78 -5.10 14.85 -7.63
N ALA A 79 -6.23 14.18 -7.36
CA ALA A 79 -6.60 13.79 -5.99
C ALA A 79 -5.58 12.82 -5.39
N LYS A 80 -5.14 11.81 -6.16
CA LYS A 80 -4.12 10.85 -5.72
C LYS A 80 -2.79 11.54 -5.44
N GLU A 81 -2.31 12.37 -6.35
CA GLU A 81 -1.06 13.11 -6.19
C GLU A 81 -1.09 13.98 -4.95
N LYS A 82 -2.16 14.76 -4.77
CA LYS A 82 -2.30 15.64 -3.61
C LYS A 82 -2.38 14.86 -2.30
N ALA A 83 -3.12 13.75 -2.27
CA ALA A 83 -3.21 12.89 -1.10
C ALA A 83 -1.84 12.28 -0.75
N GLN A 84 -1.10 11.78 -1.74
CA GLN A 84 0.24 11.23 -1.52
C GLN A 84 1.21 12.28 -0.99
N ALA A 85 1.21 13.48 -1.56
CA ALA A 85 2.06 14.57 -1.09
C ALA A 85 1.74 14.99 0.36
N LEU A 86 0.46 15.00 0.75
CA LEU A 86 0.06 15.29 2.13
C LEU A 86 0.49 14.19 3.09
N LEU A 87 0.26 12.92 2.73
CA LEU A 87 0.69 11.79 3.55
C LEU A 87 2.21 11.74 3.70
N GLU A 88 2.95 12.01 2.62
CA GLU A 88 4.41 12.08 2.68
C GLU A 88 4.86 13.21 3.60
N ARG A 89 4.25 14.40 3.50
CA ARG A 89 4.58 15.53 4.38
C ARG A 89 4.36 15.22 5.85
N GLU A 90 3.26 14.55 6.19
CA GLU A 90 2.93 14.21 7.59
C GLU A 90 3.80 13.06 8.14
N THR A 91 4.22 12.13 7.28
CA THR A 91 4.99 10.94 7.73
C THR A 91 6.50 11.13 7.65
N ARG A 92 6.99 12.13 6.91
CA ARG A 92 8.42 12.37 6.72
C ARG A 92 8.97 13.24 7.84
N VAL A 93 9.93 12.69 8.59
CA VAL A 93 10.80 13.46 9.49
C VAL A 93 12.02 13.92 8.71
N VAL A 94 12.20 15.23 8.59
CA VAL A 94 13.40 15.84 8.01
C VAL A 94 14.30 16.30 9.14
N LEU A 95 15.52 15.77 9.19
CA LEU A 95 16.53 16.15 10.17
C LEU A 95 17.57 17.06 9.51
N SER A 96 18.07 18.05 10.26
CA SER A 96 19.29 18.78 9.87
C SER A 96 20.49 17.83 9.90
N GLU A 97 21.60 18.16 9.24
CA GLU A 97 22.82 17.32 9.31
C GLU A 97 23.28 17.09 10.76
N ARG A 98 23.20 18.12 11.59
CA ARG A 98 23.53 18.04 13.02
C ARG A 98 22.59 17.08 13.76
N ASP A 99 21.29 17.16 13.50
CA ASP A 99 20.32 16.30 14.16
C ASP A 99 20.39 14.86 13.64
N PHE A 100 20.71 14.69 12.36
CA PHE A 100 20.98 13.38 11.78
C PHE A 100 22.21 12.74 12.41
N ALA A 101 23.32 13.47 12.57
CA ALA A 101 24.52 12.95 13.23
C ALA A 101 24.24 12.53 14.68
N ARG A 102 23.47 13.34 15.42
CA ARG A 102 23.03 13.00 16.79
C ARG A 102 22.13 11.77 16.81
N PHE A 103 21.17 11.70 15.90
CA PHE A 103 20.25 10.58 15.76
C PHE A 103 21.01 9.29 15.40
N ALA A 104 21.91 9.35 14.42
CA ALA A 104 22.74 8.22 14.00
C ALA A 104 23.61 7.69 15.14
N ALA A 105 24.24 8.60 15.92
CA ALA A 105 25.00 8.22 17.11
C ALA A 105 24.11 7.56 18.18
N ALA A 106 22.90 8.09 18.39
CA ALA A 106 21.95 7.56 19.37
C ALA A 106 21.40 6.17 18.99
N VAL A 107 21.17 5.90 17.71
CA VAL A 107 20.67 4.59 17.23
C VAL A 107 21.79 3.54 17.11
N SER A 108 23.03 3.97 16.87
CA SER A 108 24.18 3.06 16.75
C SER A 108 24.78 2.65 18.11
N GLY A 109 24.52 3.42 19.16
CA GLY A 109 25.00 3.15 20.51
C GLY A 109 24.15 2.13 21.27
N PRO A 110 24.67 1.57 22.37
CA PRO A 110 23.87 0.77 23.30
C PRO A 110 22.74 1.62 23.87
N PHE A 111 21.53 1.04 23.95
CA PHE A 111 20.36 1.73 24.49
C PHE A 111 20.47 1.92 26.01
N GLU A 112 20.69 3.15 26.45
CA GLU A 112 20.61 3.54 27.86
C GLU A 112 19.38 4.45 28.09
N PRO A 113 18.32 3.94 28.76
CA PRO A 113 17.14 4.73 29.02
C PRO A 113 17.44 5.84 30.03
N ASN A 114 17.05 7.07 29.70
CA ASN A 114 17.15 8.19 30.62
C ASN A 114 16.32 7.93 31.92
N PRO A 115 16.53 8.71 33.00
CA PRO A 115 15.84 8.46 34.28
C PRO A 115 14.31 8.42 34.17
N ALA A 116 13.72 9.28 33.34
CA ALA A 116 12.28 9.33 33.12
C ALA A 116 11.76 8.03 32.45
N LEU A 117 12.42 7.58 31.38
CA LEU A 117 12.07 6.35 30.67
C LEU A 117 12.31 5.10 31.53
N SER A 118 13.37 5.11 32.34
CA SER A 118 13.65 4.05 33.31
C SER A 118 12.51 3.89 34.33
N GLN A 119 11.97 5.01 34.85
CA GLN A 119 10.81 4.96 35.75
C GLN A 119 9.55 4.49 35.02
N ALA A 120 9.27 5.01 33.82
CA ALA A 120 8.13 4.57 33.03
C ALA A 120 8.16 3.07 32.72
N LEU A 121 9.33 2.50 32.40
CA LEU A 121 9.52 1.06 32.18
C LEU A 121 9.26 0.25 33.46
N LYS A 122 9.74 0.71 34.62
CA LYS A 122 9.46 0.06 35.92
C LYS A 122 7.97 0.04 36.23
N GLU A 123 7.28 1.16 36.00
CA GLU A 123 5.83 1.26 36.21
C GLU A 123 5.03 0.37 35.26
N ALA A 124 5.38 0.36 33.97
CA ALA A 124 4.74 -0.50 32.98
C ALA A 124 4.86 -1.98 33.36
N ARG A 125 6.07 -2.44 33.74
CA ARG A 125 6.29 -3.81 34.22
C ARG A 125 5.47 -4.15 35.46
N ARG A 126 5.31 -3.21 36.39
CA ARG A 126 4.46 -3.38 37.59
C ARG A 126 2.98 -3.53 37.25
N LYS A 127 2.49 -2.81 36.23
CA LYS A 127 1.09 -2.90 35.77
C LYS A 127 0.80 -4.21 35.03
N VAL A 128 1.71 -4.67 34.17
CA VAL A 128 1.56 -5.95 33.45
C VAL A 128 1.53 -7.15 34.39
N ARG A 129 2.26 -7.12 35.51
CA ARG A 129 2.28 -8.23 36.50
C ARG A 129 1.05 -8.26 37.42
N ARG A 130 0.10 -7.33 37.27
CA ARG A 130 -1.12 -7.21 38.09
C ARG A 130 -2.41 -7.52 37.29
N ALA A 131 -2.27 -7.85 36.00
CA ALA A 131 -3.35 -8.34 35.14
C ALA A 131 -3.13 -9.83 34.86
#